data_AF-A0A365CZV2-F1
#
_entry.id   AF-A0A365CZV2-F1
#
_cell.length_a   1.000
_cell.length_b   1.000
_cell.length_c   1.000
_cell.angle_alpha   90.00
_cell.angle_beta   90.00
_cell.angle_gamma   90.00
#
_symmetry.space_group_name_H-M   'P 1'
#
loop_
_entity.id
_entity.type
_entity.pdbx_description
1 polymer ?
#
loop_
_entity_poly.entity_id
_entity_poly.type
_entity_poly.pdbx_seq_one_letter_code
_entity_poly.pdbx_strand_id
1 'polypeptide(L)'
;MPPNLGTAQGPTRYTVPAVFSRRPQPREIELLHGEATKQRLADAGYSDVELRVSDRRLLITNTNLVDLKAGLAHLVGVILRDISAQAAQERTHRTDELEALGLVEEERLESLRKAAADIHFD
;
A
#
# COMPACT_ATOMS: atom_id res chain seq x y z
N MET A 1 18.15 -7.82 -15.88
CA MET A 1 18.35 -9.16 -15.27
C MET A 1 19.80 -9.58 -15.44
N PRO A 2 20.33 -10.51 -14.62
CA PRO A 2 21.68 -11.03 -14.80
C PRO A 2 21.86 -11.65 -16.20
N PRO A 3 23.02 -11.46 -16.86
CA PRO A 3 23.23 -11.91 -18.24
C PRO A 3 23.46 -13.43 -18.36
N ASN A 4 23.79 -14.12 -17.27
CA ASN A 4 24.12 -15.55 -17.21
C ASN A 4 22.99 -16.43 -16.65
N LEU A 5 21.75 -15.93 -16.59
CA LEU A 5 20.60 -16.72 -16.15
C LEU A 5 20.43 -18.00 -16.99
N GLY A 6 20.11 -19.11 -16.34
CA GLY A 6 19.93 -20.41 -17.00
C GLY A 6 21.23 -21.14 -17.37
N THR A 7 22.39 -20.59 -17.01
CA THR A 7 23.69 -21.26 -17.15
C THR A 7 24.13 -21.89 -15.82
N ALA A 8 25.06 -22.84 -15.88
CA ALA A 8 25.64 -23.47 -14.68
C ALA A 8 26.36 -22.48 -13.74
N GLN A 9 26.74 -21.30 -14.24
CA GLN A 9 27.41 -20.23 -13.48
C GLN A 9 26.43 -19.10 -13.08
N GLY A 10 25.15 -19.25 -13.39
CA GLY A 10 24.11 -18.27 -13.10
C GLY A 10 23.76 -18.22 -11.60
N PRO A 11 23.39 -17.05 -11.07
CA PRO A 11 22.94 -16.96 -9.68
C PRO A 11 21.63 -17.72 -9.48
N THR A 12 21.53 -18.49 -8.39
CA THR A 12 20.32 -19.25 -8.02
C THR A 12 19.16 -18.34 -7.61
N ARG A 13 19.47 -17.15 -7.07
CA ARG A 13 18.51 -16.12 -6.68
C ARG A 13 18.91 -14.75 -7.25
N TYR A 14 17.92 -13.97 -7.65
CA TYR A 14 18.09 -12.67 -8.30
C TYR A 14 16.84 -11.80 -8.10
N THR A 15 16.95 -10.53 -8.51
CA THR A 15 15.82 -9.60 -8.52
C THR A 15 15.01 -9.75 -9.79
N VAL A 16 13.71 -9.97 -9.65
CA VAL A 16 12.74 -9.94 -10.76
C VAL A 16 11.96 -8.63 -10.69
N PRO A 17 12.15 -7.71 -11.65
CA PRO A 17 11.33 -6.51 -11.73
C PRO A 17 9.97 -6.81 -12.35
N ALA A 18 8.91 -6.27 -11.76
CA ALA A 18 7.55 -6.24 -12.31
C ALA A 18 7.09 -4.79 -12.43
N VAL A 19 6.31 -4.47 -13.47
CA VAL A 19 5.80 -3.11 -13.69
C VAL A 19 4.42 -2.98 -13.05
N PHE A 20 4.19 -1.92 -12.28
CA PHE A 20 2.85 -1.64 -11.78
C PHE A 20 1.95 -1.13 -12.91
N SER A 21 0.69 -1.58 -12.93
CA SER A 21 -0.33 -1.10 -13.87
C SER A 21 -0.70 0.37 -13.65
N ARG A 22 -0.58 0.85 -12.41
CA ARG A 22 -0.72 2.26 -12.01
C ARG A 22 0.37 2.65 -11.02
N ARG A 23 0.54 3.95 -10.78
CA ARG A 23 1.46 4.40 -9.72
C ARG A 23 0.89 3.99 -8.35
N PRO A 24 1.67 3.28 -7.51
CA PRO A 24 1.25 2.99 -6.14
C PRO A 24 1.21 4.28 -5.31
N GLN A 25 0.24 4.37 -4.41
CA GLN A 25 0.06 5.49 -3.48
C GLN A 25 1.04 5.37 -2.31
N PRO A 26 1.41 6.48 -1.63
CA PRO A 26 2.34 6.43 -0.49
C PRO A 26 1.93 5.41 0.58
N ARG A 27 0.63 5.37 0.92
CA ARG A 27 0.11 4.42 1.91
C ARG A 27 0.26 2.96 1.49
N GLU A 28 0.09 2.66 0.20
CA GLU A 28 0.28 1.31 -0.32
C GLU A 28 1.74 0.89 -0.24
N ILE A 29 2.67 1.82 -0.47
CA ILE A 29 4.11 1.58 -0.35
C ILE A 29 4.48 1.32 1.13
N GLU A 30 3.92 2.08 2.07
CA GLU A 30 4.12 1.86 3.50
C GLU A 30 3.66 0.46 3.92
N LEU A 31 2.44 0.07 3.54
CA LEU A 31 1.88 -1.25 3.86
C LEU A 31 2.69 -2.39 3.21
N LEU A 32 3.17 -2.18 1.98
CA LEU A 32 4.01 -3.15 1.28
C LEU A 32 5.34 -3.38 2.00
N HIS A 33 5.97 -2.33 2.54
CA HIS A 33 7.21 -2.45 3.30
C HIS A 33 7.00 -2.84 4.77
N GLY A 34 5.76 -2.90 5.24
CA GLY A 34 5.41 -3.23 6.61
C GLY A 34 5.61 -4.71 6.97
N GLU A 35 5.68 -4.97 8.28
CA GLU A 35 5.90 -6.32 8.83
C GLU A 35 4.82 -7.33 8.44
N ALA A 36 3.57 -6.89 8.27
CA ALA A 36 2.49 -7.77 7.83
C ALA A 36 2.78 -8.42 6.46
N THR A 37 3.38 -7.67 5.54
CA THR A 37 3.78 -8.20 4.23
C THR A 37 4.91 -9.22 4.36
N LYS A 38 5.92 -8.93 5.20
CA LYS A 38 7.03 -9.85 5.47
C LYS A 38 6.53 -11.14 6.11
N GLN A 39 5.62 -11.05 7.08
CA GLN A 39 5.04 -12.22 7.73
C GLN A 39 4.27 -13.08 6.75
N ARG A 40 3.44 -12.49 5.87
CA ARG A 40 2.71 -13.24 4.83
C ARG A 40 3.63 -13.98 3.86
N LEU A 41 4.78 -13.39 3.52
CA LEU A 41 5.79 -14.05 2.69
C LEU A 41 6.45 -15.20 3.46
N ALA A 42 6.83 -14.98 4.72
CA ALA A 42 7.43 -15.99 5.59
C ALA A 42 6.50 -17.19 5.82
N ASP A 43 5.22 -16.94 6.13
CA ASP A 43 4.20 -17.97 6.36
C ASP A 43 3.99 -18.85 5.11
N ALA A 44 4.23 -18.29 3.93
CA ALA A 44 4.16 -19.01 2.66
C ALA A 44 5.48 -19.68 2.23
N GLY A 45 6.51 -19.64 3.08
CA GLY A 45 7.82 -20.25 2.82
C GLY A 45 8.80 -19.37 2.02
N TYR A 46 8.51 -18.08 1.89
CA TYR A 46 9.33 -17.09 1.17
C TYR A 46 9.97 -16.07 2.12
N SER A 47 10.48 -16.52 3.28
CA SER A 47 11.04 -15.67 4.34
C SER A 47 12.15 -14.73 3.86
N ASP A 48 12.94 -15.18 2.88
CA ASP A 48 14.10 -14.43 2.41
C ASP A 48 13.77 -13.52 1.22
N VAL A 49 12.54 -13.54 0.70
CA VAL A 49 12.09 -12.68 -0.40
C VAL A 49 11.73 -11.31 0.13
N GLU A 50 12.24 -10.25 -0.49
CA GLU A 50 11.83 -8.88 -0.17
C GLU A 50 11.12 -8.23 -1.34
N LEU A 51 10.14 -7.37 -1.02
CA LEU A 51 9.42 -6.55 -1.97
C LEU A 51 9.84 -5.09 -1.78
N ARG A 52 10.32 -4.45 -2.85
CA ARG A 52 10.71 -3.04 -2.83
C ARG A 52 10.11 -2.28 -4.00
N VAL A 53 9.77 -1.02 -3.80
CA VAL A 53 9.33 -0.13 -4.89
C VAL A 53 10.50 0.69 -5.38
N SER A 54 10.70 0.70 -6.71
CA SER A 54 11.66 1.58 -7.37
C SER A 54 10.97 2.23 -8.57
N ASP A 55 10.74 3.54 -8.47
CA ASP A 55 9.96 4.31 -9.44
C ASP A 55 8.59 3.66 -9.73
N ARG A 56 8.36 3.15 -10.95
CA ARG A 56 7.11 2.48 -11.37
C ARG A 56 7.19 0.95 -11.33
N ARG A 57 8.22 0.39 -10.69
CA ARG A 57 8.47 -1.05 -10.66
C ARG A 57 8.44 -1.60 -9.23
N LEU A 58 7.85 -2.78 -9.11
CA LEU A 58 8.07 -3.67 -7.99
C LEU A 58 9.35 -4.47 -8.25
N LEU A 59 10.27 -4.44 -7.29
CA LEU A 59 11.46 -5.28 -7.26
C LEU A 59 11.20 -6.42 -6.29
N ILE A 60 11.08 -7.64 -6.82
CA ILE A 60 10.98 -8.86 -6.03
C ILE A 60 12.40 -9.39 -5.90
N THR A 61 13.02 -9.21 -4.73
CA THR A 61 14.43 -9.54 -4.51
C THR A 61 14.58 -10.95 -3.94
N ASN A 62 15.78 -11.52 -4.09
CA ASN A 62 16.16 -12.82 -3.54
C ASN A 62 15.21 -13.98 -3.94
N THR A 63 14.74 -13.95 -5.17
CA THR A 63 13.81 -14.95 -5.74
C THR A 63 14.38 -15.55 -7.02
N ASN A 64 13.60 -16.36 -7.72
CA ASN A 64 13.89 -16.82 -9.07
C ASN A 64 12.58 -17.11 -9.83
N LEU A 65 12.68 -17.44 -11.12
CA LEU A 65 11.51 -17.78 -11.94
C LEU A 65 10.78 -19.06 -11.48
N VAL A 66 11.47 -19.99 -10.83
CA VAL A 66 10.87 -21.23 -10.32
C VAL A 66 9.95 -20.89 -9.13
N ASP A 67 10.43 -20.12 -8.17
CA ASP A 67 9.65 -19.63 -7.01
C ASP A 67 8.42 -18.84 -7.49
N LEU A 68 8.61 -17.94 -8.47
CA LEU A 68 7.53 -17.18 -9.09
C LEU A 68 6.46 -18.07 -9.72
N LYS A 69 6.88 -19.09 -10.49
CA LYS A 69 5.97 -20.05 -11.12
C LYS A 69 5.29 -20.97 -10.10
N ALA A 70 5.98 -21.30 -9.01
CA ALA A 70 5.51 -22.20 -7.97
C ALA A 70 4.44 -21.59 -7.05
N GLY A 71 4.29 -20.26 -7.03
CA GLY A 71 3.22 -19.61 -6.28
C GLY A 71 3.52 -18.18 -5.84
N LEU A 72 4.78 -17.77 -5.81
CA LEU A 72 5.16 -16.44 -5.31
C LEU A 72 4.52 -15.31 -6.14
N ALA A 73 4.41 -15.47 -7.47
CA ALA A 73 3.77 -14.44 -8.31
C ALA A 73 2.29 -14.25 -7.93
N HIS A 74 1.58 -15.34 -7.65
CA HIS A 74 0.19 -15.29 -7.22
C HIS A 74 0.06 -14.65 -5.84
N LEU A 75 0.89 -15.07 -4.88
CA LEU A 75 0.91 -14.52 -3.53
C LEU A 75 1.17 -13.01 -3.52
N VAL A 76 2.18 -12.55 -4.27
CA VAL A 76 2.47 -11.11 -4.42
C VAL A 76 1.25 -10.38 -5.01
N GLY A 77 0.59 -10.97 -6.00
CA GLY A 77 -0.65 -10.41 -6.56
C GLY A 77 -1.78 -10.29 -5.53
N VAL A 78 -1.96 -11.28 -4.65
CA VAL A 78 -2.93 -11.22 -3.54
C VAL A 78 -2.56 -10.12 -2.56
N ILE A 79 -1.30 -10.07 -2.11
CA ILE A 79 -0.79 -9.04 -1.18
C ILE A 79 -1.07 -7.63 -1.73
N LEU A 80 -0.75 -7.37 -2.99
CA LEU A 80 -0.96 -6.07 -3.61
C LEU A 80 -2.43 -5.68 -3.70
N ARG A 81 -3.33 -6.63 -3.97
CA ARG A 81 -4.78 -6.38 -3.98
C ARG A 81 -5.29 -6.03 -2.60
N ASP A 82 -4.89 -6.77 -1.58
CA ASP A 82 -5.32 -6.53 -0.20
C ASP A 82 -4.83 -5.17 0.31
N ILE A 83 -3.56 -4.84 0.03
CA ILE A 83 -2.99 -3.52 0.34
C ILE A 83 -3.78 -2.40 -0.34
N SER A 84 -4.13 -2.57 -1.61
CA SER A 84 -4.91 -1.57 -2.35
C SER A 84 -6.30 -1.38 -1.73
N ALA A 85 -6.96 -2.47 -1.33
CA ALA A 85 -8.26 -2.44 -0.67
C ALA A 85 -8.17 -1.76 0.70
N GLN A 86 -7.18 -2.13 1.52
CA GLN A 86 -6.95 -1.52 2.83
C GLN A 86 -6.67 -0.01 2.70
N ALA A 87 -5.77 0.40 1.81
CA ALA A 87 -5.44 1.81 1.61
C ALA A 87 -6.65 2.63 1.11
N ALA A 88 -7.49 2.04 0.25
CA ALA A 88 -8.73 2.67 -0.19
C ALA A 88 -9.72 2.83 0.96
N GLN A 89 -9.91 1.79 1.77
CA GLN A 89 -10.78 1.82 2.95
C GLN A 89 -10.31 2.88 3.95
N GLU A 90 -9.03 2.89 4.33
CA GLU A 90 -8.46 3.89 5.24
C GLU A 90 -8.58 5.33 4.72
N ARG A 91 -8.60 5.53 3.40
CA ARG A 91 -8.83 6.85 2.81
C ARG A 91 -10.30 7.24 2.93
N THR A 92 -11.23 6.34 2.61
CA THR A 92 -12.67 6.59 2.76
C THR A 92 -13.02 6.91 4.20
N HIS A 93 -12.58 6.10 5.17
CA HIS A 93 -12.81 6.38 6.60
C HIS A 93 -12.34 7.78 7.01
N ARG A 94 -11.12 8.17 6.60
CA ARG A 94 -10.61 9.53 6.89
C ARG A 94 -11.43 10.63 6.23
N THR A 95 -11.93 10.42 5.01
CA THR A 95 -12.80 11.38 4.35
C THR A 95 -14.12 11.53 5.10
N ASP A 96 -14.76 10.41 5.46
CA ASP A 96 -16.02 10.40 6.19
C ASP A 96 -15.89 11.08 7.57
N GLU A 97 -14.79 10.82 8.28
CA GLU A 97 -14.48 11.47 9.56
C GLU A 97 -14.33 12.99 9.43
N LEU A 98 -13.63 13.46 8.37
CA LEU A 98 -13.44 14.89 8.12
C LEU A 98 -14.75 15.58 7.72
N GLU A 99 -15.59 14.92 6.92
CA GLU A 99 -16.91 15.42 6.56
C GLU A 99 -17.81 15.54 7.79
N ALA A 100 -17.82 14.53 8.66
CA ALA A 100 -18.58 14.56 9.91
C ALA A 100 -18.15 15.70 10.83
N LEU A 101 -16.83 15.93 10.98
CA LEU A 101 -16.31 17.06 11.76
C LEU A 101 -16.70 18.41 11.16
N GLY A 102 -16.73 18.52 9.82
CA GLY A 102 -17.17 19.72 9.12
C GLY A 102 -18.62 20.09 9.43
N LEU A 103 -19.52 19.11 9.43
CA LEU A 103 -20.94 19.33 9.75
C LEU A 103 -21.15 19.83 11.19
N VAL A 104 -20.42 19.25 12.15
CA VAL A 104 -20.49 19.67 13.56
C VAL A 104 -20.02 21.12 13.74
N GLU A 105 -18.94 21.51 13.05
CA GLU A 105 -18.44 22.88 13.13
C GLU A 105 -19.37 23.88 12.42
N GLU A 106 -20.00 23.48 11.31
CA GLU A 106 -20.99 24.33 10.63
C GLU A 106 -22.20 24.62 11.54
N GLU A 107 -22.75 23.59 12.20
CA GLU A 107 -23.85 23.74 13.17
C GLU A 107 -23.47 24.66 14.34
N ARG A 108 -22.25 24.51 14.84
CA ARG A 108 -21.71 25.37 15.90
C ARG A 108 -21.61 26.83 15.46
N LEU A 109 -21.09 27.07 14.25
CA LEU A 109 -20.96 28.42 13.70
C LEU A 109 -22.32 29.06 13.42
N GLU A 110 -23.30 28.30 12.93
CA GLU A 110 -24.68 28.80 12.80
C GLU A 110 -25.28 29.18 14.15
N SER A 111 -25.11 28.35 15.16
CA SER A 111 -25.59 28.63 16.52
C SER A 111 -24.95 29.89 17.09
N LEU A 112 -23.65 30.07 16.89
CA LEU A 112 -22.93 31.27 17.31
C LEU A 112 -23.40 32.52 16.58
N ARG A 113 -23.65 32.43 15.26
CA ARG A 113 -24.19 33.55 14.46
C ARG A 113 -25.57 33.98 14.96
N LYS A 114 -26.45 33.02 15.27
CA LYS A 114 -27.77 33.32 15.84
C LYS A 114 -27.65 34.03 17.19
N ALA A 115 -26.84 33.51 18.10
CA ALA A 115 -26.64 34.13 19.41
C ALA A 115 -26.03 35.55 19.32
N ALA A 116 -25.11 35.78 18.38
CA ALA A 116 -24.54 37.10 18.15
C ALA A 116 -25.56 38.11 17.60
N ALA A 117 -26.49 37.66 16.75
CA ALA A 117 -27.54 38.50 16.19
C ALA A 117 -28.54 39.01 17.25
N ASP A 118 -28.67 38.32 18.39
CA ASP A 118 -29.55 38.71 19.48
C ASP A 118 -28.94 39.82 20.39
N ILE A 119 -27.64 40.10 20.28
CA ILE A 119 -26.93 41.08 21.12
C ILE A 119 -27.11 42.50 20.54
N HIS A 120 -27.73 43.40 21.31
CA HIS A 120 -27.93 44.81 20.98
C HIS A 120 -27.30 45.70 22.07
N PHE A 121 -26.70 46.83 21.66
CA PHE A 121 -26.09 47.82 22.56
C PHE A 121 -26.81 49.16 22.37
N ASP A 122 -27.84 49.42 23.17
CA ASP A 122 -28.53 50.72 23.27
C ASP A 122 -27.76 51.72 24.14
#